data_AF-A0A1F9BII4-F1
#
_entry.id   AF-A0A1F9BII4-F1
#
_cell.length_a   1.000
_cell.length_b   1.000
_cell.length_c   1.000
_cell.angle_alpha   90.00
_cell.angle_beta   90.00
_cell.angle_gamma   90.00
#
_symmetry.space_group_name_H-M   'P 1'
#
loop_
_entity.id
_entity.type
_entity.pdbx_description
1 polymer ?
#
loop_
_entity_poly.entity_id
_entity_poly.type
_entity_poly.pdbx_seq_one_letter_code
_entity_poly.pdbx_strand_id
1 'polypeptide(L)'
;MGLLDFIRKKKKAGPGLKEIFQGFQEVLSANNETLAILADLEEKRSGPDHLDLPYLRSRLDLLDGHLDRLVSALKRMSKDRWPELEGARIRIQAALQEGLAEVQSLPAHLPQAAVSPRLKAMLDLILPLNLMDSRSPTFRPENCHTYHDIARFAHIKSNQVIFGLMDQVAEGRVPALRLLKLKTPLPLNLHLVDLGDGLASHESPVPPEDILSRPMRALWRGISHPDISWAGPVPVDMGGFLHVLGQAAIRPPENFWDKTYAIVAANYVIYACRLGYHFSSVASYCGPVPNDNYIHFTFKGGAADEIRRIRRVRFIAIVLKELGFEVDQHQDVIQARLRKRSAPETEERLDLLGRLMAYVRQMDMLMASEAYVHTYAERFLAGHYERPGEEEHEKR
;
A
#
# COMPACT_ATOMS: atom_id res chain seq x y z
N MET A 1 19.05 -40.73 -29.50
CA MET A 1 18.67 -39.83 -28.40
C MET A 1 19.58 -38.61 -28.46
N GLY A 2 19.08 -37.48 -28.95
CA GLY A 2 19.89 -36.30 -29.21
C GLY A 2 19.84 -35.29 -28.07
N LEU A 3 21.00 -34.72 -27.74
CA LEU A 3 21.28 -33.73 -26.69
C LEU A 3 20.43 -32.43 -26.77
N LEU A 4 19.59 -32.29 -27.80
CA LEU A 4 18.69 -31.17 -28.05
C LEU A 4 17.27 -31.37 -27.47
N ASP A 5 16.90 -32.58 -27.05
CA ASP A 5 15.61 -32.84 -26.37
C ASP A 5 15.63 -32.50 -24.87
N PHE A 6 16.80 -32.13 -24.31
CA PHE A 6 16.97 -31.88 -22.87
C PHE A 6 16.74 -30.42 -22.45
N ILE A 7 16.71 -29.46 -23.39
CA ILE A 7 16.51 -28.02 -23.11
C ILE A 7 15.18 -27.52 -23.67
N ARG A 8 14.12 -28.33 -23.49
CA ARG A 8 12.74 -27.84 -23.62
C ARG A 8 11.89 -28.35 -22.47
N LYS A 9 12.40 -28.22 -21.23
CA LYS A 9 11.51 -28.08 -20.07
C LYS A 9 10.65 -26.84 -20.33
N LYS A 10 9.43 -27.04 -20.82
CA LYS A 10 8.35 -26.04 -20.76
C LYS A 10 8.36 -25.47 -19.34
N LYS A 11 8.93 -24.27 -19.14
CA LYS A 11 8.65 -23.48 -17.94
C LYS A 11 7.13 -23.39 -17.90
N LYS A 12 6.49 -24.01 -16.89
CA LYS A 12 5.06 -23.83 -16.67
C LYS A 12 4.78 -22.33 -16.76
N ALA A 13 3.91 -21.93 -17.69
CA ALA A 13 3.46 -20.55 -17.78
C ALA A 13 2.96 -20.14 -16.38
N GLY A 14 3.26 -18.91 -15.99
CA GLY A 14 2.80 -18.44 -14.68
C GLY A 14 1.30 -18.29 -14.56
N PRO A 15 0.77 -17.98 -13.36
CA PRO A 15 -0.62 -17.61 -13.26
C PRO A 15 -0.82 -16.43 -14.19
N GLY A 16 -1.90 -16.49 -14.95
CA GLY A 16 -2.31 -15.36 -15.76
C GLY A 16 -2.56 -14.17 -14.84
N LEU A 17 -2.44 -12.96 -15.36
CA LEU A 17 -2.72 -11.77 -14.58
C LEU A 17 -4.07 -11.82 -13.86
N LYS A 18 -5.12 -12.25 -14.56
CA LYS A 18 -6.47 -12.37 -13.99
C LYS A 18 -6.47 -13.22 -12.72
N GLU A 19 -5.67 -14.28 -12.72
CA GLU A 19 -5.50 -15.18 -11.57
C GLU A 19 -4.66 -14.54 -10.46
N ILE A 20 -3.62 -13.78 -10.80
CA ILE A 20 -2.84 -13.00 -9.82
C ILE A 20 -3.75 -11.98 -9.12
N PHE A 21 -4.56 -11.26 -9.89
CA PHE A 21 -5.46 -10.24 -9.37
C PHE A 21 -6.61 -10.82 -8.55
N GLN A 22 -7.26 -11.88 -9.04
CA GLN A 22 -8.30 -12.55 -8.28
C GLN A 22 -7.74 -13.07 -6.95
N GLY A 23 -6.53 -13.64 -6.97
CA GLY A 23 -5.84 -14.00 -5.73
C GLY A 23 -5.56 -12.79 -4.83
N PHE A 24 -5.16 -11.65 -5.39
CA PHE A 24 -4.97 -10.42 -4.61
C PHE A 24 -6.26 -9.92 -3.93
N GLN A 25 -7.38 -9.86 -4.66
CA GLN A 25 -8.67 -9.47 -4.10
C GLN A 25 -9.13 -10.44 -3.00
N GLU A 26 -8.95 -11.73 -3.22
CA GLU A 26 -9.26 -12.76 -2.22
C GLU A 26 -8.38 -12.61 -0.97
N VAL A 27 -7.08 -12.33 -1.12
CA VAL A 27 -6.19 -12.03 0.02
C VAL A 27 -6.69 -10.79 0.77
N LEU A 28 -7.04 -9.71 0.06
CA LEU A 28 -7.49 -8.47 0.69
C LEU A 28 -8.80 -8.68 1.47
N SER A 29 -9.79 -9.32 0.85
CA SER A 29 -11.07 -9.62 1.47
C SER A 29 -10.91 -10.51 2.70
N ALA A 30 -10.19 -11.63 2.57
CA ALA A 30 -9.96 -12.55 3.67
C ALA A 30 -9.13 -11.94 4.80
N ASN A 31 -8.19 -11.06 4.49
CA ASN A 31 -7.44 -10.31 5.49
C ASN A 31 -8.34 -9.37 6.28
N ASN A 32 -9.27 -8.66 5.64
CA ASN A 32 -10.22 -7.78 6.33
C ASN A 32 -11.17 -8.56 7.25
N GLU A 33 -11.72 -9.67 6.76
CA GLU A 33 -12.55 -10.60 7.55
C GLU A 33 -11.78 -11.13 8.78
N THR A 34 -10.50 -11.49 8.59
CA THR A 34 -9.59 -11.91 9.67
C THR A 34 -9.41 -10.80 10.71
N LEU A 35 -9.05 -9.59 10.27
CA LEU A 35 -8.82 -8.44 11.17
C LEU A 35 -10.08 -8.06 11.96
N ALA A 36 -11.27 -8.20 11.38
CA ALA A 36 -12.53 -7.97 12.08
C ALA A 36 -12.74 -8.95 13.25
N ILE A 37 -12.43 -10.23 13.06
CA ILE A 37 -12.50 -11.24 14.14
C ILE A 37 -11.42 -10.98 15.19
N LEU A 38 -10.19 -10.63 14.80
CA LEU A 38 -9.12 -10.29 15.75
C LEU A 38 -9.53 -9.10 16.64
N ALA A 39 -10.18 -8.08 16.08
CA ALA A 39 -10.68 -6.94 16.85
C ALA A 39 -11.79 -7.33 17.84
N ASP A 40 -12.77 -8.15 17.43
CA ASP A 40 -13.83 -8.68 18.31
C ASP A 40 -13.25 -9.54 19.45
N LEU A 41 -12.21 -10.33 19.17
CA LEU A 41 -11.50 -11.11 20.19
C LEU A 41 -10.70 -10.23 21.16
N GLU A 42 -10.05 -9.16 20.69
CA GLU A 42 -9.37 -8.18 21.55
C GLU A 42 -10.37 -7.45 22.47
N GLU A 43 -11.50 -7.01 21.93
CA GLU A 43 -12.54 -6.33 22.70
C GLU A 43 -13.10 -7.22 23.81
N LYS A 44 -13.45 -8.47 23.50
CA LYS A 44 -13.94 -9.44 24.51
C LYS A 44 -12.88 -9.90 25.50
N ARG A 45 -11.60 -9.90 25.11
CA ARG A 45 -10.50 -10.15 26.05
C ARG A 45 -10.39 -9.04 27.10
N SER A 46 -10.71 -7.80 26.74
CA SER A 46 -10.61 -6.61 27.60
C SER A 46 -11.92 -6.24 28.31
N GLY A 47 -13.06 -6.77 27.85
CA GLY A 47 -14.39 -6.46 28.37
C GLY A 47 -14.80 -7.23 29.63
N PRO A 48 -15.93 -6.82 30.28
CA PRO A 48 -16.50 -7.52 31.42
C PRO A 48 -17.23 -8.82 31.02
N ASP A 49 -17.59 -8.97 29.75
CA ASP A 49 -18.25 -10.16 29.21
C ASP A 49 -17.31 -11.35 29.17
N HIS A 50 -17.84 -12.51 29.56
CA HIS A 50 -17.03 -13.72 29.65
C HIS A 50 -16.80 -14.34 28.27
N LEU A 51 -15.55 -14.62 27.95
CA LEU A 51 -15.19 -15.32 26.72
C LEU A 51 -15.53 -16.80 26.88
N ASP A 52 -16.71 -17.19 26.43
CA ASP A 52 -17.18 -18.57 26.53
C ASP A 52 -16.61 -19.48 25.43
N LEU A 53 -16.61 -20.79 25.71
CA LEU A 53 -16.04 -21.81 24.83
C LEU A 53 -16.77 -21.97 23.49
N PRO A 54 -18.12 -22.02 23.43
CA PRO A 54 -18.85 -22.05 22.16
C PRO A 54 -18.52 -20.85 21.25
N TYR A 55 -18.49 -19.65 21.82
CA TYR A 55 -18.14 -18.43 21.12
C TYR A 55 -16.71 -18.49 20.58
N LEU A 56 -15.74 -18.83 21.43
CA LEU A 56 -14.34 -18.94 21.02
C LEU A 56 -14.18 -19.96 19.90
N ARG A 57 -14.76 -21.16 20.05
CA ARG A 57 -14.71 -22.20 19.02
C ARG A 57 -15.24 -21.70 17.68
N SER A 58 -16.41 -21.05 17.70
CA SER A 58 -16.99 -20.46 16.48
C SER A 58 -16.07 -19.41 15.85
N ARG A 59 -15.42 -18.56 16.65
CA ARG A 59 -14.46 -17.57 16.13
C ARG A 59 -13.20 -18.21 15.57
N LEU A 60 -12.69 -19.26 16.20
CA LEU A 60 -11.51 -19.98 15.71
C LEU A 60 -11.78 -20.68 14.37
N ASP A 61 -12.93 -21.33 14.24
CA ASP A 61 -13.32 -22.00 13.00
C ASP A 61 -13.47 -20.99 11.84
N LEU A 62 -14.09 -19.84 12.10
CA LEU A 62 -14.19 -18.75 11.12
C LEU A 62 -12.82 -18.18 10.76
N LEU A 63 -11.99 -17.89 11.78
CA LEU A 63 -10.67 -17.30 11.60
C LEU A 63 -9.76 -18.20 10.77
N ASP A 64 -9.72 -19.50 11.07
CA ASP A 64 -8.95 -20.47 10.29
C ASP A 64 -9.46 -20.57 8.85
N GLY A 65 -10.78 -20.55 8.62
CA GLY A 65 -11.35 -20.54 7.28
C GLY A 65 -10.97 -19.30 6.44
N HIS A 66 -10.94 -18.11 7.05
CA HIS A 66 -10.45 -16.91 6.37
C HIS A 66 -8.95 -17.00 6.07
N LEU A 67 -8.15 -17.52 7.01
CA LEU A 67 -6.70 -17.70 6.81
C LEU A 67 -6.39 -18.75 5.74
N ASP A 68 -7.13 -19.86 5.68
CA ASP A 68 -7.00 -20.88 4.63
C ASP A 68 -7.22 -20.28 3.24
N ARG A 69 -8.32 -19.53 3.08
CA ARG A 69 -8.62 -18.78 1.85
C ARG A 69 -7.49 -17.82 1.49
N LEU A 70 -7.01 -17.05 2.47
CA LEU A 70 -5.95 -16.07 2.30
C LEU A 70 -4.63 -16.71 1.87
N VAL A 71 -4.20 -17.80 2.52
CA VAL A 71 -2.97 -18.51 2.17
C VAL A 71 -3.09 -19.17 0.81
N SER A 72 -4.23 -19.80 0.51
CA SER A 72 -4.52 -20.41 -0.79
C SER A 72 -4.51 -19.39 -1.93
N ALA A 73 -5.11 -18.22 -1.72
CA ALA A 73 -5.12 -17.13 -2.68
C ALA A 73 -3.71 -16.58 -2.94
N LEU A 74 -2.91 -16.38 -1.87
CA LEU A 74 -1.51 -15.96 -1.98
C LEU A 74 -0.68 -17.00 -2.76
N LYS A 75 -0.85 -18.29 -2.44
CA LYS A 75 -0.18 -19.40 -3.11
C LYS A 75 -0.48 -19.38 -4.61
N ARG A 76 -1.75 -19.25 -4.99
CA ARG A 76 -2.17 -19.18 -6.40
C ARG A 76 -1.57 -17.97 -7.12
N MET A 77 -1.71 -16.76 -6.56
CA MET A 77 -1.21 -15.54 -7.22
C MET A 77 0.32 -15.47 -7.31
N SER A 78 1.05 -16.15 -6.41
CA SER A 78 2.51 -16.05 -6.32
C SER A 78 3.28 -17.22 -6.95
N LYS A 79 2.60 -18.23 -7.51
CA LYS A 79 3.18 -19.54 -7.89
C LYS A 79 3.80 -20.28 -6.71
N ASP A 80 3.12 -20.29 -5.56
CA ASP A 80 3.60 -20.99 -4.39
C ASP A 80 5.00 -20.50 -3.97
N ARG A 81 5.21 -19.18 -3.98
CA ARG A 81 6.52 -18.58 -3.65
C ARG A 81 6.89 -18.74 -2.16
N TRP A 82 5.89 -18.99 -1.32
CA TRP A 82 6.02 -19.14 0.13
C TRP A 82 5.23 -20.38 0.61
N PRO A 83 5.61 -21.60 0.19
CA PRO A 83 4.87 -22.80 0.52
C PRO A 83 4.85 -23.09 2.02
N GLU A 84 5.83 -22.59 2.77
CA GLU A 84 5.96 -22.79 4.22
C GLU A 84 4.87 -22.06 5.02
N LEU A 85 4.18 -21.08 4.42
CA LEU A 85 3.12 -20.32 5.08
C LEU A 85 1.93 -21.22 5.46
N GLU A 86 1.60 -22.18 4.60
CA GLU A 86 0.54 -23.17 4.86
C GLU A 86 0.93 -24.07 6.03
N GLY A 87 2.20 -24.50 6.07
CA GLY A 87 2.73 -25.28 7.20
C GLY A 87 2.66 -24.51 8.52
N ALA A 88 2.96 -23.20 8.50
CA ALA A 88 2.83 -22.35 9.68
C ALA A 88 1.37 -22.24 10.16
N ARG A 89 0.41 -22.05 9.23
CA ARG A 89 -1.03 -22.02 9.55
C ARG A 89 -1.50 -23.33 10.20
N ILE A 90 -1.21 -24.47 9.58
CA ILE A 90 -1.59 -25.80 10.08
C ILE A 90 -1.00 -26.06 11.47
N ARG A 91 0.26 -25.69 11.70
CA ARG A 91 0.90 -25.82 13.02
C ARG A 91 0.15 -25.03 14.10
N ILE A 92 -0.23 -23.79 13.82
CA ILE A 92 -0.96 -22.94 14.77
C ILE A 92 -2.38 -23.50 14.99
N GLN A 93 -3.05 -23.92 13.92
CA GLN A 93 -4.37 -24.55 13.97
C GLN A 93 -4.37 -25.79 14.87
N ALA A 94 -3.38 -26.68 14.71
CA ALA A 94 -3.26 -27.89 15.53
C ALA A 94 -3.10 -27.56 17.02
N ALA A 95 -2.25 -26.59 17.36
CA ALA A 95 -2.07 -26.14 18.75
C ALA A 95 -3.35 -25.53 19.35
N LEU A 96 -4.13 -24.79 18.55
CA LEU A 96 -5.41 -24.23 18.97
C LEU A 96 -6.47 -25.31 19.18
N GLN A 97 -6.50 -26.34 18.32
CA GLN A 97 -7.39 -27.49 18.46
C GLN A 97 -7.05 -28.33 19.69
N GLU A 98 -5.77 -28.54 19.98
CA GLU A 98 -5.31 -29.20 21.20
C GLU A 98 -5.74 -28.41 22.44
N GLY A 99 -5.53 -27.09 22.45
CA GLY A 99 -5.99 -26.21 23.53
C GLY A 99 -7.51 -26.25 23.75
N LEU A 100 -8.30 -26.26 22.66
CA LEU A 100 -9.76 -26.44 22.74
C LEU A 100 -10.15 -27.79 23.35
N ALA A 101 -9.51 -28.87 22.91
CA ALA A 101 -9.79 -30.23 23.40
C ALA A 101 -9.45 -30.38 24.87
N GLU A 102 -8.32 -29.80 25.31
CA GLU A 102 -7.96 -29.73 26.72
C GLU A 102 -9.03 -29.04 27.55
N VAL A 103 -9.47 -27.85 27.13
CA VAL A 103 -10.48 -27.10 27.88
C VAL A 103 -11.82 -27.83 27.87
N GLN A 104 -12.20 -28.48 26.77
CA GLN A 104 -13.43 -29.27 26.69
C GLN A 104 -13.40 -30.52 27.60
N SER A 105 -12.22 -31.10 27.82
CA SER A 105 -12.05 -32.26 28.72
C SER A 105 -12.16 -31.91 30.21
N LEU A 106 -12.13 -30.63 30.55
CA LEU A 106 -12.20 -30.17 31.94
C LEU A 106 -13.61 -30.39 32.52
N PRO A 107 -13.71 -30.85 33.78
CA PRO A 107 -14.99 -30.93 34.48
C PRO A 107 -15.74 -29.58 34.49
N ALA A 108 -17.03 -29.61 34.14
CA ALA A 108 -17.87 -28.41 34.01
C ALA A 108 -18.01 -27.55 35.28
N HIS A 109 -17.64 -28.09 36.46
CA HIS A 109 -17.70 -27.42 37.75
C HIS A 109 -16.38 -26.78 38.18
N LEU A 110 -15.33 -26.84 37.36
CA LEU A 110 -14.06 -26.20 37.69
C LEU A 110 -14.20 -24.67 37.75
N PRO A 111 -13.55 -24.01 38.72
CA PRO A 111 -13.55 -22.56 38.79
C PRO A 111 -12.87 -21.96 37.57
N GLN A 112 -13.40 -20.83 37.12
CA GLN A 112 -12.93 -20.08 35.95
C GLN A 112 -11.43 -19.74 35.98
N ALA A 113 -10.86 -19.56 37.17
CA ALA A 113 -9.43 -19.36 37.39
C ALA A 113 -8.55 -20.52 36.87
N ALA A 114 -9.08 -21.75 36.82
CA ALA A 114 -8.39 -22.92 36.28
C ALA A 114 -8.46 -23.02 34.74
N VAL A 115 -9.46 -22.37 34.12
CA VAL A 115 -9.68 -22.34 32.66
C VAL A 115 -8.94 -21.16 32.01
N SER A 116 -8.89 -20.02 32.71
CA SER A 116 -8.30 -18.77 32.22
C SER A 116 -6.87 -18.88 31.65
N PRO A 117 -5.91 -19.64 32.26
CA PRO A 117 -4.57 -19.78 31.71
C PRO A 117 -4.53 -20.45 30.34
N ARG A 118 -5.38 -21.47 30.10
CA ARG A 118 -5.46 -22.17 28.81
C ARG A 118 -6.06 -21.28 27.74
N LEU A 119 -7.14 -20.58 28.10
CA LEU A 119 -7.74 -19.61 27.21
C LEU A 119 -6.75 -18.50 26.81
N LYS A 120 -5.98 -18.01 27.78
CA LYS A 120 -4.92 -17.03 27.51
C LYS A 120 -3.86 -17.59 26.55
N ALA A 121 -3.39 -18.82 26.76
CA ALA A 121 -2.42 -19.45 25.88
C ALA A 121 -2.93 -19.56 24.43
N MET A 122 -4.21 -19.87 24.24
CA MET A 122 -4.82 -19.87 22.90
C MET A 122 -4.87 -18.47 22.30
N LEU A 123 -5.28 -17.45 23.06
CA LEU A 123 -5.28 -16.05 22.58
C LEU A 123 -3.87 -15.55 22.23
N ASP A 124 -2.84 -16.04 22.92
CA ASP A 124 -1.44 -15.72 22.63
C ASP A 124 -0.93 -16.35 21.32
N LEU A 125 -1.63 -17.36 20.77
CA LEU A 125 -1.41 -17.90 19.43
C LEU A 125 -2.21 -17.18 18.32
N ILE A 126 -3.06 -16.22 18.71
CA ILE A 126 -3.99 -15.56 17.78
C ILE A 126 -3.68 -14.09 17.62
N LEU A 127 -3.71 -13.35 18.74
CA LEU A 127 -3.76 -11.89 18.76
C LEU A 127 -2.40 -11.19 18.57
N PRO A 128 -1.28 -11.65 19.19
CA PRO A 128 -0.02 -10.92 19.11
C PRO A 128 0.48 -10.76 17.68
N LEU A 129 0.98 -9.57 17.34
CA LEU A 129 1.64 -9.28 16.07
C LEU A 129 3.15 -9.25 16.26
N ASN A 130 3.83 -10.32 15.89
CA ASN A 130 5.28 -10.48 16.09
C ASN A 130 6.08 -10.01 14.87
N LEU A 131 5.53 -10.19 13.67
CA LEU A 131 6.17 -9.82 12.41
C LEU A 131 6.08 -8.31 12.13
N MET A 132 6.69 -7.48 13.00
CA MET A 132 6.52 -6.02 13.00
C MET A 132 7.22 -5.23 11.91
N ASP A 133 8.37 -5.70 11.43
CA ASP A 133 9.12 -5.02 10.36
C ASP A 133 9.14 -5.88 9.09
N SER A 134 8.48 -5.40 8.05
CA SER A 134 8.45 -6.07 6.73
C SER A 134 9.79 -6.05 6.00
N ARG A 135 10.74 -5.23 6.45
CA ARG A 135 12.09 -5.12 5.89
C ARG A 135 13.09 -6.06 6.59
N SER A 136 12.73 -6.58 7.76
CA SER A 136 13.59 -7.47 8.53
C SER A 136 13.90 -8.74 7.74
N PRO A 137 15.15 -9.27 7.79
CA PRO A 137 15.47 -10.59 7.23
C PRO A 137 14.68 -11.73 7.89
N THR A 138 14.13 -11.48 9.09
CA THR A 138 13.25 -12.42 9.80
C THR A 138 11.79 -12.36 9.35
N PHE A 139 11.41 -11.45 8.42
CA PHE A 139 10.06 -11.41 7.85
C PHE A 139 9.85 -12.57 6.85
N ARG A 140 9.62 -13.75 7.40
CA ARG A 140 9.62 -15.03 6.71
C ARG A 140 8.43 -15.90 7.19
N PRO A 141 7.88 -16.78 6.34
CA PRO A 141 6.72 -17.58 6.68
C PRO A 141 6.98 -18.50 7.89
N GLU A 142 8.20 -19.02 8.05
CA GLU A 142 8.58 -19.91 9.15
C GLU A 142 8.48 -19.23 10.53
N ASN A 143 8.65 -17.91 10.55
CA ASN A 143 8.59 -17.06 11.74
C ASN A 143 7.16 -16.54 12.02
N CYS A 144 6.14 -17.04 11.32
CA CYS A 144 4.76 -16.79 11.70
C CYS A 144 4.42 -17.67 12.91
N HIS A 145 4.23 -17.03 14.07
CA HIS A 145 3.92 -17.72 15.33
C HIS A 145 2.46 -17.56 15.74
N THR A 146 1.75 -16.59 15.17
CA THR A 146 0.33 -16.34 15.42
C THR A 146 -0.50 -16.27 14.14
N TYR A 147 -1.81 -16.42 14.27
CA TYR A 147 -2.74 -16.17 13.16
C TYR A 147 -2.68 -14.72 12.65
N HIS A 148 -2.44 -13.73 13.52
CA HIS A 148 -2.19 -12.35 13.10
C HIS A 148 -0.91 -12.22 12.26
N ASP A 149 0.15 -12.95 12.59
CA ASP A 149 1.38 -12.99 11.77
C ASP A 149 1.10 -13.54 10.35
N ILE A 150 0.29 -14.60 10.23
CA ILE A 150 -0.08 -15.20 8.93
C ILE A 150 -0.80 -14.16 8.05
N ALA A 151 -1.84 -13.53 8.61
CA ALA A 151 -2.63 -12.51 7.92
C ALA A 151 -1.74 -11.37 7.42
N ARG A 152 -0.89 -10.85 8.31
CA ARG A 152 0.05 -9.79 7.98
C ARG A 152 1.05 -10.20 6.91
N PHE A 153 1.67 -11.37 7.04
CA PHE A 153 2.65 -11.85 6.08
C PHE A 153 2.04 -11.91 4.68
N ALA A 154 0.86 -12.54 4.56
CA ALA A 154 0.18 -12.66 3.28
C ALA A 154 -0.24 -11.32 2.68
N HIS A 155 -0.78 -10.41 3.51
CA HIS A 155 -1.14 -9.07 3.06
C HIS A 155 0.08 -8.34 2.46
N ILE A 156 1.21 -8.30 3.18
CA ILE A 156 2.43 -7.65 2.70
C ILE A 156 2.97 -8.33 1.43
N LYS A 157 2.97 -9.66 1.37
CA LYS A 157 3.49 -10.41 0.23
C LYS A 157 2.60 -10.32 -1.02
N SER A 158 1.28 -10.28 -0.85
CA SER A 158 0.34 -10.08 -1.95
C SER A 158 0.56 -8.73 -2.64
N ASN A 159 0.78 -7.66 -1.86
CA ASN A 159 1.16 -6.35 -2.38
C ASN A 159 2.48 -6.43 -3.17
N GLN A 160 3.52 -7.11 -2.63
CA GLN A 160 4.79 -7.28 -3.33
C GLN A 160 4.65 -8.00 -4.68
N VAL A 161 3.76 -8.99 -4.78
CA VAL A 161 3.49 -9.70 -6.05
C VAL A 161 2.84 -8.76 -7.07
N ILE A 162 1.84 -7.98 -6.65
CA ILE A 162 1.18 -7.02 -7.55
C ILE A 162 2.16 -5.92 -8.00
N PHE A 163 2.98 -5.39 -7.10
CA PHE A 163 3.99 -4.39 -7.48
C PHE A 163 5.00 -4.95 -8.49
N GLY A 164 5.55 -6.15 -8.26
CA GLY A 164 6.52 -6.75 -9.19
C GLY A 164 5.93 -7.11 -10.55
N LEU A 165 4.60 -7.29 -10.63
CA LEU A 165 3.90 -7.47 -11.90
C LEU A 165 3.83 -6.17 -12.71
N MET A 166 3.74 -5.02 -12.05
CA MET A 166 3.74 -3.71 -12.71
C MET A 166 5.06 -3.46 -13.45
N ASP A 167 6.19 -3.86 -12.87
CA ASP A 167 7.49 -3.76 -13.53
C ASP A 167 7.50 -4.59 -14.84
N GLN A 168 6.92 -5.79 -14.82
CA GLN A 168 6.85 -6.66 -16.01
C GLN A 168 5.91 -6.11 -17.08
N VAL A 169 4.80 -5.50 -16.66
CA VAL A 169 3.87 -4.80 -17.56
C VAL A 169 4.57 -3.59 -18.20
N ALA A 170 5.35 -2.84 -17.43
CA ALA A 170 6.11 -1.70 -17.91
C ALA A 170 7.12 -2.06 -18.99
N GLU A 171 7.78 -3.21 -18.81
CA GLU A 171 8.74 -3.80 -19.75
C GLU A 171 8.08 -4.48 -20.96
N GLY A 172 6.73 -4.44 -21.08
CA GLY A 172 6.00 -5.05 -22.19
C GLY A 172 5.98 -6.58 -22.18
N ARG A 173 6.34 -7.20 -21.05
CA ARG A 173 6.46 -8.67 -20.91
C ARG A 173 5.12 -9.36 -20.63
N VAL A 174 4.05 -8.59 -20.43
CA VAL A 174 2.69 -9.08 -20.13
C VAL A 174 1.71 -8.54 -21.18
N PRO A 175 1.46 -9.27 -22.29
CA PRO A 175 0.63 -8.79 -23.41
C PRO A 175 -0.87 -8.69 -23.10
N ALA A 176 -1.32 -9.32 -22.01
CA ALA A 176 -2.74 -9.49 -21.71
C ALA A 176 -3.41 -8.26 -21.05
N LEU A 177 -2.65 -7.21 -20.73
CA LEU A 177 -3.21 -5.98 -20.17
C LEU A 177 -3.40 -4.91 -21.21
N ARG A 178 -4.63 -4.40 -21.27
CA ARG A 178 -4.90 -3.15 -21.95
C ARG A 178 -4.40 -2.01 -21.05
N LEU A 179 -3.23 -1.48 -21.36
CA LEU A 179 -2.74 -0.25 -20.75
C LEU A 179 -3.49 0.91 -21.40
N LEU A 180 -4.29 1.60 -20.60
CA LEU A 180 -5.14 2.69 -21.07
C LEU A 180 -4.51 4.02 -20.67
N LYS A 181 -4.10 4.84 -21.63
CA LYS A 181 -3.52 6.14 -21.29
C LYS A 181 -4.60 7.07 -20.75
N LEU A 182 -4.36 7.79 -19.65
CA LEU A 182 -5.30 8.82 -19.19
C LEU A 182 -5.18 10.07 -20.08
N LYS A 183 -6.32 10.65 -20.47
CA LYS A 183 -6.40 11.95 -21.13
C LYS A 183 -6.18 13.04 -20.08
N THR A 184 -5.02 13.69 -20.10
CA THR A 184 -4.70 14.77 -19.17
C THR A 184 -3.80 15.83 -19.81
N PRO A 185 -4.00 17.13 -19.50
CA PRO A 185 -3.07 18.19 -19.89
C PRO A 185 -1.82 18.24 -19.00
N LEU A 186 -1.83 17.53 -17.86
CA LEU A 186 -0.70 17.49 -16.95
C LEU A 186 0.50 16.80 -17.62
N PRO A 187 1.74 17.19 -17.27
CA PRO A 187 2.95 16.53 -17.75
C PRO A 187 3.13 15.19 -17.03
N LEU A 188 2.19 14.27 -17.21
CA LEU A 188 2.15 12.93 -16.64
C LEU A 188 1.87 11.92 -17.74
N ASN A 189 2.64 10.83 -17.75
CA ASN A 189 2.39 9.70 -18.64
C ASN A 189 1.65 8.58 -17.88
N LEU A 190 0.45 8.92 -17.37
CA LEU A 190 -0.36 8.02 -16.54
C LEU A 190 -1.08 6.98 -17.39
N HIS A 191 -0.81 5.71 -17.12
CA HIS A 191 -1.48 4.55 -17.69
C HIS A 191 -2.32 3.85 -16.63
N LEU A 192 -3.57 3.60 -16.98
CA LEU A 192 -4.55 2.91 -16.16
C LEU A 192 -4.61 1.43 -16.57
N VAL A 193 -4.79 0.59 -15.57
CA VAL A 193 -5.13 -0.81 -15.71
C VAL A 193 -6.39 -1.03 -14.88
N ASP A 194 -7.53 -1.18 -15.55
CA ASP A 194 -8.78 -1.54 -14.88
C ASP A 194 -8.83 -3.04 -14.65
N LEU A 195 -9.06 -3.41 -13.39
CA LEU A 195 -9.15 -4.79 -12.95
C LEU A 195 -10.58 -5.18 -12.52
N GLY A 196 -11.53 -4.23 -12.49
CA GLY A 196 -12.93 -4.52 -12.23
C GLY A 196 -13.70 -3.30 -11.75
N ASP A 197 -14.66 -2.85 -12.57
CA ASP A 197 -15.57 -1.73 -12.29
C ASP A 197 -14.84 -0.43 -11.89
N GLY A 198 -13.57 -0.29 -12.30
CA GLY A 198 -12.73 0.85 -11.99
C GLY A 198 -12.88 1.98 -13.02
N LEU A 199 -13.28 1.67 -14.25
CA LEU A 199 -13.50 2.61 -15.35
C LEU A 199 -14.83 2.39 -16.05
N ALA A 200 -15.44 3.48 -16.53
CA ALA A 200 -16.66 3.45 -17.34
C ALA A 200 -16.35 3.09 -18.81
N SER A 201 -15.19 3.52 -19.29
CA SER A 201 -14.69 3.26 -20.64
C SER A 201 -13.32 2.61 -20.62
N HIS A 202 -13.11 1.72 -21.59
CA HIS A 202 -11.82 1.09 -21.85
C HIS A 202 -11.20 1.58 -23.15
N GLU A 203 -11.64 2.72 -23.68
CA GLU A 203 -11.04 3.37 -24.83
C GLU A 203 -9.85 4.24 -24.41
N SER A 204 -8.73 4.14 -25.14
CA SER A 204 -7.53 4.92 -24.85
C SER A 204 -7.41 6.07 -25.86
N PRO A 205 -7.26 7.34 -25.41
CA PRO A 205 -7.06 7.74 -24.02
C PRO A 205 -8.38 7.84 -23.22
N VAL A 206 -8.34 7.41 -21.96
CA VAL A 206 -9.48 7.42 -21.02
C VAL A 206 -9.70 8.84 -20.49
N PRO A 207 -10.90 9.42 -20.63
CA PRO A 207 -11.25 10.68 -19.98
C PRO A 207 -11.25 10.57 -18.45
N PRO A 208 -10.81 11.59 -17.68
CA PRO A 208 -10.84 11.56 -16.22
C PRO A 208 -12.23 11.29 -15.61
N GLU A 209 -13.29 11.76 -16.28
CA GLU A 209 -14.68 11.53 -15.91
C GLU A 209 -15.08 10.04 -15.95
N ASP A 210 -14.39 9.23 -16.75
CA ASP A 210 -14.61 7.79 -16.86
C ASP A 210 -13.92 7.01 -15.73
N ILE A 211 -13.20 7.65 -14.81
CA ILE A 211 -12.67 6.98 -13.62
C ILE A 211 -13.83 6.72 -12.63
N LEU A 212 -14.23 5.45 -12.54
CA LEU A 212 -15.27 4.99 -11.62
C LEU A 212 -14.75 4.66 -10.22
N SER A 213 -13.50 4.20 -10.14
CA SER A 213 -12.82 3.86 -8.89
C SER A 213 -12.86 5.04 -7.90
N ARG A 214 -13.53 4.84 -6.77
CA ARG A 214 -13.66 5.85 -5.70
C ARG A 214 -12.30 6.41 -5.26
N PRO A 215 -11.34 5.57 -4.84
CA PRO A 215 -10.07 6.10 -4.36
C PRO A 215 -9.21 6.70 -5.49
N MET A 216 -9.26 6.17 -6.72
CA MET A 216 -8.52 6.77 -7.83
C MET A 216 -9.09 8.14 -8.22
N ARG A 217 -10.41 8.29 -8.26
CA ARG A 217 -11.06 9.58 -8.58
C ARG A 217 -10.70 10.63 -7.53
N ALA A 218 -10.77 10.27 -6.25
CA ALA A 218 -10.38 11.15 -5.15
C ALA A 218 -8.91 11.58 -5.24
N LEU A 219 -8.01 10.62 -5.46
CA LEU A 219 -6.59 10.91 -5.64
C LEU A 219 -6.33 11.80 -6.87
N TRP A 220 -6.97 11.49 -8.00
CA TRP A 220 -6.82 12.26 -9.24
C TRP A 220 -7.32 13.70 -9.08
N ARG A 221 -8.43 13.93 -8.38
CA ARG A 221 -8.96 15.27 -8.08
C ARG A 221 -7.90 16.16 -7.41
N GLY A 222 -7.11 15.58 -6.51
CA GLY A 222 -6.02 16.27 -5.85
C GLY A 222 -4.78 16.47 -6.74
N ILE A 223 -4.38 15.42 -7.47
CA ILE A 223 -3.27 15.47 -8.42
C ILE A 223 -3.52 16.56 -9.47
N SER A 224 -4.75 16.67 -9.97
CA SER A 224 -5.16 17.63 -11.00
C SER A 224 -5.80 18.90 -10.44
N HIS A 225 -5.50 19.25 -9.19
CA HIS A 225 -6.09 20.45 -8.59
C HIS A 225 -5.71 21.71 -9.40
N PRO A 226 -6.67 22.58 -9.75
CA PRO A 226 -6.44 23.70 -10.66
C PRO A 226 -5.42 24.72 -10.12
N ASP A 227 -5.41 24.92 -8.80
CA ASP A 227 -4.53 25.90 -8.14
C ASP A 227 -3.09 25.39 -7.96
N ILE A 228 -2.77 24.15 -8.40
CA ILE A 228 -1.41 23.59 -8.31
C ILE A 228 -0.75 23.62 -9.68
N SER A 229 0.33 24.40 -9.80
CA SER A 229 1.13 24.44 -11.03
C SER A 229 2.07 23.23 -11.14
N TRP A 230 1.83 22.39 -12.14
CA TRP A 230 2.70 21.27 -12.53
C TRP A 230 3.94 21.70 -13.34
N ALA A 231 3.86 22.88 -13.97
CA ALA A 231 4.82 23.36 -14.97
C ALA A 231 5.92 24.26 -14.36
N GLY A 232 7.03 24.41 -15.08
CA GLY A 232 8.04 25.43 -14.83
C GLY A 232 9.39 24.88 -14.33
N PRO A 233 10.52 25.18 -15.00
CA PRO A 233 11.85 24.99 -14.41
C PRO A 233 11.97 25.86 -13.16
N VAL A 234 12.44 25.29 -12.06
CA VAL A 234 12.77 26.07 -10.86
C VAL A 234 13.89 27.04 -11.24
N PRO A 235 13.76 28.36 -11.03
CA PRO A 235 14.88 29.28 -11.17
C PRO A 235 15.85 29.01 -10.02
N VAL A 236 16.77 28.06 -10.24
CA VAL A 236 17.91 27.83 -9.34
C VAL A 236 19.07 28.64 -9.89
N ASP A 237 19.73 29.37 -8.98
CA ASP A 237 20.98 30.09 -9.22
C ASP A 237 21.92 29.28 -10.15
N MET A 238 22.40 29.93 -11.21
CA MET A 238 22.95 29.32 -12.44
C MET A 238 24.09 28.32 -12.22
N GLY A 239 24.69 28.27 -11.02
CA GLY A 239 25.72 27.29 -10.65
C GLY A 239 25.19 25.89 -10.30
N GLY A 240 23.98 25.77 -9.73
CA GLY A 240 23.41 24.48 -9.31
C GLY A 240 22.71 23.72 -10.44
N PHE A 241 22.01 24.47 -11.31
CA PHE A 241 21.31 23.92 -12.48
C PHE A 241 22.30 23.34 -13.52
N LEU A 242 23.46 23.98 -13.70
CA LEU A 242 24.50 23.52 -14.62
C LEU A 242 25.15 22.20 -14.16
N HIS A 243 25.23 21.94 -12.85
CA HIS A 243 25.77 20.69 -12.31
C HIS A 243 24.82 19.49 -12.56
N VAL A 244 23.50 19.73 -12.50
CA VAL A 244 22.48 18.72 -12.83
C VAL A 244 22.43 18.46 -14.34
N LEU A 245 22.55 19.49 -15.18
CA LEU A 245 22.66 19.34 -16.64
C LEU A 245 23.96 18.64 -17.05
N GLY A 246 25.08 18.94 -16.38
CA GLY A 246 26.37 18.29 -16.61
C GLY A 246 26.36 16.79 -16.30
N GLN A 247 25.61 16.36 -15.28
CA GLN A 247 25.40 14.94 -15.00
C GLN A 247 24.39 14.29 -15.97
N ALA A 248 23.34 15.01 -16.40
CA ALA A 248 22.38 14.53 -17.40
C ALA A 248 22.97 14.40 -18.82
N ALA A 249 24.00 15.16 -19.15
CA ALA A 249 24.71 15.07 -20.44
C ALA A 249 25.63 13.83 -20.52
N ILE A 250 26.08 13.29 -19.39
CA ILE A 250 27.00 12.14 -19.34
C ILE A 250 26.23 10.81 -19.39
N ARG A 251 24.97 10.77 -18.90
CA ARG A 251 24.00 9.69 -19.09
C ARG A 251 22.57 10.23 -18.89
N PRO A 252 21.84 10.61 -19.94
CA PRO A 252 20.41 10.81 -19.79
C PRO A 252 19.79 9.43 -19.49
N PRO A 253 19.05 9.23 -18.37
CA PRO A 253 18.26 8.01 -18.23
C PRO A 253 17.27 8.01 -19.39
N GLU A 254 17.27 6.94 -20.19
CA GLU A 254 16.62 6.88 -21.51
C GLU A 254 15.11 7.19 -21.51
N ASN A 255 14.45 7.36 -20.35
CA ASN A 255 13.05 7.79 -20.22
C ASN A 255 12.83 8.73 -19.01
N PHE A 256 13.05 10.04 -19.17
CA PHE A 256 12.76 11.04 -18.11
C PHE A 256 11.28 11.06 -17.68
N TRP A 257 10.37 10.69 -18.59
CA TRP A 257 8.95 10.47 -18.37
C TRP A 257 8.64 8.98 -18.21
N ASP A 258 9.31 8.31 -17.26
CA ASP A 258 8.97 6.94 -16.88
C ASP A 258 7.44 6.83 -16.68
N LYS A 259 6.86 5.78 -17.27
CA LYS A 259 5.41 5.57 -17.25
C LYS A 259 4.93 5.56 -15.79
N THR A 260 3.95 6.42 -15.51
CA THR A 260 3.19 6.39 -14.25
C THR A 260 2.06 5.40 -14.44
N TYR A 261 1.76 4.60 -13.42
CA TYR A 261 0.72 3.57 -13.51
C TYR A 261 -0.29 3.73 -12.39
N ALA A 262 -1.57 3.52 -12.71
CA ALA A 262 -2.58 3.23 -11.72
C ALA A 262 -3.30 1.92 -12.08
N ILE A 263 -3.37 1.03 -11.09
CA ILE A 263 -4.24 -0.12 -11.11
C ILE A 263 -5.51 0.27 -10.37
N VAL A 264 -6.66 0.08 -11.00
CA VAL A 264 -7.95 0.53 -10.45
C VAL A 264 -8.95 -0.62 -10.40
N ALA A 265 -9.76 -0.61 -9.36
CA ALA A 265 -11.05 -1.29 -9.29
C ALA A 265 -12.04 -0.38 -8.53
N ALA A 266 -13.33 -0.71 -8.48
CA ALA A 266 -14.37 0.17 -7.91
C ALA A 266 -14.01 0.86 -6.58
N ASN A 267 -13.43 0.11 -5.63
CA ASN A 267 -13.05 0.61 -4.30
C ASN A 267 -11.55 0.53 -4.03
N TYR A 268 -10.71 0.35 -5.06
CA TYR A 268 -9.29 0.05 -4.88
C TYR A 268 -8.42 0.82 -5.88
N VAL A 269 -7.26 1.29 -5.41
CA VAL A 269 -6.21 1.85 -6.27
C VAL A 269 -4.82 1.44 -5.80
N ILE A 270 -3.96 1.09 -6.76
CA ILE A 270 -2.51 1.20 -6.59
C ILE A 270 -2.02 2.19 -7.63
N TYR A 271 -1.51 3.33 -7.17
CA TYR A 271 -0.89 4.35 -7.99
C TYR A 271 0.63 4.33 -7.74
N ALA A 272 1.42 4.34 -8.81
CA ALA A 272 2.87 4.43 -8.74
C ALA A 272 3.34 5.46 -9.76
N CYS A 273 4.03 6.49 -9.27
CA CYS A 273 4.59 7.56 -10.07
C CYS A 273 6.11 7.60 -9.91
N ARG A 274 6.80 7.53 -11.04
CA ARG A 274 8.23 7.72 -11.15
C ARG A 274 8.47 8.88 -12.10
N LEU A 275 9.01 9.97 -11.58
CA LEU A 275 9.15 11.22 -12.31
C LEU A 275 10.57 11.75 -12.11
N GLY A 276 11.44 11.46 -13.08
CA GLY A 276 12.88 11.70 -12.96
C GLY A 276 13.46 11.01 -11.71
N TYR A 277 13.92 11.81 -10.75
CA TYR A 277 14.55 11.34 -9.51
C TYR A 277 13.58 11.13 -8.34
N HIS A 278 12.28 11.39 -8.53
CA HIS A 278 11.25 11.19 -7.51
C HIS A 278 10.48 9.89 -7.76
N PHE A 279 10.26 9.15 -6.68
CA PHE A 279 9.35 8.01 -6.66
C PHE A 279 8.29 8.24 -5.59
N SER A 280 7.03 8.03 -5.95
CA SER A 280 5.93 8.01 -5.01
C SER A 280 4.95 6.89 -5.36
N SER A 281 4.36 6.28 -4.35
CA SER A 281 3.29 5.30 -4.53
C SER A 281 2.18 5.49 -3.50
N VAL A 282 0.96 5.23 -3.93
CA VAL A 282 -0.26 5.22 -3.10
C VAL A 282 -0.93 3.87 -3.31
N ALA A 283 -1.28 3.18 -2.23
CA ALA A 283 -2.20 2.05 -2.27
C ALA A 283 -3.36 2.33 -1.32
N SER A 284 -4.59 2.18 -1.79
CA SER A 284 -5.77 2.48 -0.97
C SER A 284 -6.95 1.57 -1.31
N TYR A 285 -7.63 1.15 -0.25
CA TYR A 285 -8.98 0.63 -0.31
C TYR A 285 -9.93 1.65 0.33
N CYS A 286 -11.04 1.95 -0.35
CA CYS A 286 -12.05 2.92 0.08
C CYS A 286 -13.46 2.38 -0.21
N GLY A 287 -14.03 1.70 0.77
CA GLY A 287 -15.34 1.07 0.76
C GLY A 287 -16.23 1.48 1.94
N PRO A 288 -17.42 0.84 2.08
CA PRO A 288 -18.43 1.25 3.04
C PRO A 288 -18.07 0.94 4.51
N VAL A 289 -17.19 -0.03 4.76
CA VAL A 289 -16.79 -0.46 6.11
C VAL A 289 -15.55 0.33 6.54
N PRO A 290 -15.62 1.20 7.58
CA PRO A 290 -14.49 2.06 7.95
C PRO A 290 -13.21 1.30 8.32
N ASN A 291 -13.34 0.15 8.99
CA ASN A 291 -12.19 -0.65 9.44
C ASN A 291 -11.35 -1.21 8.29
N ASP A 292 -11.95 -1.38 7.12
CA ASP A 292 -11.30 -1.92 5.93
C ASP A 292 -10.54 -0.83 5.15
N ASN A 293 -10.91 0.43 5.38
CA ASN A 293 -10.38 1.55 4.63
C ASN A 293 -8.96 1.88 5.07
N TYR A 294 -8.09 2.09 4.09
CA TYR A 294 -6.72 2.50 4.34
C TYR A 294 -6.15 3.34 3.21
N ILE A 295 -5.09 4.08 3.54
CA ILE A 295 -4.19 4.71 2.60
C ILE A 295 -2.77 4.35 3.03
N HIS A 296 -1.99 3.76 2.13
CA HIS A 296 -0.55 3.59 2.29
C HIS A 296 0.14 4.48 1.27
N PHE A 297 1.01 5.37 1.76
CA PHE A 297 1.80 6.27 0.93
C PHE A 297 3.29 6.00 1.13
N THR A 298 4.04 5.95 0.04
CA THR A 298 5.50 5.92 0.07
C THR A 298 6.04 7.04 -0.79
N PHE A 299 7.05 7.74 -0.29
CA PHE A 299 7.79 8.76 -1.03
C PHE A 299 9.29 8.53 -0.88
N LYS A 300 10.04 8.67 -1.98
CA LYS A 300 11.50 8.58 -1.99
C LYS A 300 12.13 9.45 -3.06
N GLY A 301 13.30 9.98 -2.74
CA GLY A 301 14.25 10.51 -3.73
C GLY A 301 14.17 12.01 -3.96
N GLY A 302 14.86 12.48 -4.99
CA GLY A 302 15.01 13.88 -5.37
C GLY A 302 16.26 14.15 -6.20
N ALA A 303 16.26 15.29 -6.89
CA ALA A 303 17.37 15.72 -7.73
C ALA A 303 18.36 16.63 -6.99
N ALA A 304 17.97 17.14 -5.82
CA ALA A 304 18.78 18.03 -4.99
C ALA A 304 19.80 17.28 -4.11
N ASP A 305 20.69 18.03 -3.46
CA ASP A 305 21.60 17.50 -2.46
C ASP A 305 20.86 16.83 -1.28
N GLU A 306 21.57 16.00 -0.53
CA GLU A 306 20.99 15.20 0.57
C GLU A 306 20.27 16.06 1.62
N ILE A 307 20.83 17.22 1.99
CA ILE A 307 20.25 18.10 3.01
C ILE A 307 18.89 18.62 2.53
N ARG A 308 18.82 19.10 1.29
CA ARG A 308 17.56 19.58 0.69
C ARG A 308 16.51 18.49 0.54
N ARG A 309 16.92 17.27 0.17
CA ARG A 309 16.01 16.11 0.08
C ARG A 309 15.44 15.73 1.45
N ILE A 310 16.27 15.71 2.49
CA ILE A 310 15.85 15.45 3.87
C ILE A 310 14.86 16.52 4.36
N ARG A 311 15.12 17.80 4.06
CA ARG A 311 14.21 18.90 4.39
C ARG A 311 12.84 18.76 3.74
N ARG A 312 12.78 18.45 2.44
CA ARG A 312 11.50 18.17 1.78
C ARG A 312 10.78 17.01 2.45
N VAL A 313 11.50 15.96 2.78
CA VAL A 313 10.91 14.79 3.43
C VAL A 313 10.34 15.13 4.81
N ARG A 314 11.01 15.99 5.59
CA ARG A 314 10.46 16.53 6.84
C ARG A 314 9.21 17.38 6.59
N PHE A 315 9.20 18.23 5.56
CA PHE A 315 8.03 19.01 5.18
C PHE A 315 6.83 18.11 4.86
N ILE A 316 7.01 17.11 4.01
CA ILE A 316 5.96 16.12 3.67
C ILE A 316 5.48 15.40 4.94
N ALA A 317 6.40 15.02 5.83
CA ALA A 317 6.06 14.33 7.07
C ALA A 317 5.23 15.20 8.03
N ILE A 318 5.48 16.52 8.12
CA ILE A 318 4.65 17.44 8.90
C ILE A 318 3.23 17.47 8.35
N VAL A 319 3.07 17.70 7.04
CA VAL A 319 1.74 17.73 6.42
C VAL A 319 0.99 16.42 6.64
N LEU A 320 1.63 15.27 6.39
CA LEU A 320 0.99 13.97 6.55
C LEU A 320 0.52 13.73 7.99
N LYS A 321 1.29 14.15 9.00
CA LYS A 321 0.89 14.04 10.41
C LYS A 321 -0.34 14.90 10.73
N GLU A 322 -0.38 16.14 10.23
CA GLU A 322 -1.55 17.03 10.39
C GLU A 322 -2.79 16.48 9.66
N LEU A 323 -2.60 15.79 8.54
CA LEU A 323 -3.67 15.05 7.86
C LEU A 323 -4.10 13.76 8.60
N GLY A 324 -3.45 13.41 9.69
CA GLY A 324 -3.78 12.27 10.55
C GLY A 324 -3.12 10.94 10.15
N PHE A 325 -2.10 10.96 9.31
CA PHE A 325 -1.32 9.76 8.97
C PHE A 325 -0.32 9.42 10.07
N GLU A 326 -0.15 8.13 10.31
CA GLU A 326 1.02 7.59 10.99
C GLU A 326 2.21 7.63 10.02
N VAL A 327 3.32 8.25 10.41
CA VAL A 327 4.48 8.48 9.53
C VAL A 327 5.74 7.85 10.11
N ASP A 328 6.36 6.95 9.35
CA ASP A 328 7.73 6.48 9.54
C ASP A 328 8.65 7.18 8.53
N GLN A 329 9.68 7.86 9.04
CA GLN A 329 10.63 8.62 8.24
C GLN A 329 12.04 8.09 8.48
N HIS A 330 12.72 7.69 7.39
CA HIS A 330 14.12 7.28 7.43
C HIS A 330 14.88 7.93 6.28
N GLN A 331 15.78 8.87 6.60
CA GLN A 331 16.54 9.65 5.61
C GLN A 331 15.63 10.36 4.59
N ASP A 332 15.77 10.03 3.30
CA ASP A 332 15.00 10.58 2.19
C ASP A 332 13.76 9.74 1.82
N VAL A 333 13.36 8.83 2.71
CA VAL A 333 12.20 7.93 2.53
C VAL A 333 11.13 8.24 3.58
N ILE A 334 9.89 8.31 3.10
CA ILE A 334 8.68 8.39 3.92
C ILE A 334 7.84 7.16 3.65
N GLN A 335 7.34 6.56 4.72
CA GLN A 335 6.23 5.62 4.69
C GLN A 335 5.13 6.16 5.59
N ALA A 336 3.94 6.38 5.05
CA ALA A 336 2.81 6.90 5.78
C ALA A 336 1.58 6.00 5.64
N ARG A 337 0.79 5.90 6.70
CA ARG A 337 -0.39 5.05 6.79
C ARG A 337 -1.56 5.79 7.42
N LEU A 338 -2.74 5.63 6.85
CA LEU A 338 -4.02 6.03 7.43
C LEU A 338 -4.95 4.83 7.40
N ARG A 339 -5.70 4.56 8.47
CA ARG A 339 -6.61 3.41 8.59
C ARG A 339 -7.88 3.79 9.35
N LYS A 340 -8.90 2.94 9.30
CA LYS A 340 -10.11 3.02 10.13
C LYS A 340 -10.88 4.35 9.95
N ARG A 341 -11.07 4.78 8.70
CA ARG A 341 -11.80 6.01 8.33
C ARG A 341 -13.02 5.68 7.50
N SER A 342 -14.07 6.50 7.58
CA SER A 342 -15.21 6.36 6.68
C SER A 342 -14.79 6.56 5.21
N ALA A 343 -15.59 6.09 4.25
CA ALA A 343 -15.33 6.35 2.82
C ALA A 343 -15.18 7.86 2.52
N PRO A 344 -16.09 8.76 2.97
CA PRO A 344 -15.93 10.20 2.73
C PRO A 344 -14.62 10.77 3.27
N GLU A 345 -14.23 10.42 4.50
CA GLU A 345 -12.96 10.86 5.08
C GLU A 345 -11.75 10.31 4.30
N THR A 346 -11.82 9.06 3.83
CA THR A 346 -10.74 8.44 3.05
C THR A 346 -10.59 9.13 1.70
N GLU A 347 -11.69 9.47 1.03
CA GLU A 347 -11.69 10.23 -0.22
C GLU A 347 -11.13 11.64 -0.02
N GLU A 348 -11.52 12.34 1.05
CA GLU A 348 -10.98 13.66 1.39
C GLU A 348 -9.46 13.59 1.61
N ARG A 349 -8.97 12.57 2.32
CA ARG A 349 -7.54 12.39 2.59
C ARG A 349 -6.75 11.97 1.35
N LEU A 350 -7.35 11.21 0.44
CA LEU A 350 -6.75 10.89 -0.87
C LEU A 350 -6.63 12.12 -1.76
N ASP A 351 -7.63 13.01 -1.75
CA ASP A 351 -7.57 14.29 -2.46
C ASP A 351 -6.43 15.15 -1.91
N LEU A 352 -6.37 15.40 -0.60
CA LEU A 352 -5.29 16.16 0.03
C LEU A 352 -3.92 15.53 -0.21
N LEU A 353 -3.82 14.19 -0.19
CA LEU A 353 -2.58 13.49 -0.55
C LEU A 353 -2.19 13.72 -2.02
N GLY A 354 -3.15 13.66 -2.94
CA GLY A 354 -2.93 13.95 -4.36
C GLY A 354 -2.43 15.38 -4.59
N ARG A 355 -3.01 16.35 -3.87
CA ARG A 355 -2.54 17.75 -3.86
C ARG A 355 -1.11 17.85 -3.36
N LEU A 356 -0.81 17.18 -2.24
CA LEU A 356 0.54 17.18 -1.67
C LEU A 356 1.55 16.61 -2.67
N MET A 357 1.23 15.50 -3.32
CA MET A 357 2.09 14.87 -4.34
C MET A 357 2.38 15.81 -5.51
N ALA A 358 1.38 16.55 -5.98
CA ALA A 358 1.54 17.55 -7.03
C ALA A 358 2.37 18.76 -6.55
N TYR A 359 2.06 19.28 -5.35
CA TYR A 359 2.71 20.46 -4.77
C TYR A 359 4.19 20.22 -4.45
N VAL A 360 4.58 19.05 -3.94
CA VAL A 360 5.98 18.76 -3.53
C VAL A 360 6.91 18.46 -4.69
N ARG A 361 6.39 18.41 -5.92
CA ARG A 361 7.17 18.21 -7.14
C ARG A 361 8.21 19.34 -7.26
N GLN A 362 9.49 18.97 -7.34
CA GLN A 362 10.63 19.90 -7.42
C GLN A 362 10.82 20.85 -6.21
N MET A 363 10.02 20.74 -5.15
CA MET A 363 10.18 21.55 -3.94
C MET A 363 11.51 21.31 -3.23
N ASP A 364 12.20 20.18 -3.46
CA ASP A 364 13.55 19.96 -2.93
C ASP A 364 14.54 21.03 -3.40
N MET A 365 14.37 21.59 -4.60
CA MET A 365 15.23 22.67 -5.06
C MET A 365 15.05 23.97 -4.26
N LEU A 366 13.87 24.19 -3.67
CA LEU A 366 13.52 25.36 -2.87
C LEU A 366 13.84 25.22 -1.37
N MET A 367 14.32 24.05 -0.91
CA MET A 367 14.60 23.76 0.50
C MET A 367 15.93 24.34 1.01
N ALA A 368 16.18 25.64 0.77
CA ALA A 368 17.47 26.26 1.05
C ALA A 368 17.80 26.40 2.56
N SER A 369 16.80 26.40 3.44
CA SER A 369 16.95 26.56 4.90
C SER A 369 15.94 25.72 5.68
N GLU A 370 16.17 25.55 6.99
CA GLU A 370 15.23 24.85 7.88
C GLU A 370 13.89 25.58 8.03
N ALA A 371 13.88 26.92 7.96
CA ALA A 371 12.66 27.71 8.09
C ALA A 371 11.62 27.40 7.00
N TYR A 372 12.08 27.06 5.79
CA TYR A 372 11.20 26.70 4.67
C TYR A 372 10.43 25.39 4.89
N VAL A 373 10.93 24.49 5.74
CA VAL A 373 10.25 23.23 6.05
C VAL A 373 8.88 23.49 6.70
N HIS A 374 8.86 24.35 7.72
CA HIS A 374 7.64 24.70 8.43
C HIS A 374 6.76 25.66 7.61
N THR A 375 7.38 26.68 7.00
CA THR A 375 6.66 27.66 6.17
C THR A 375 5.87 26.97 5.07
N TYR A 376 6.48 26.03 4.32
CA TYR A 376 5.78 25.35 3.23
C TYR A 376 4.74 24.33 3.72
N ALA A 377 4.93 23.75 4.92
CA ALA A 377 3.91 22.93 5.57
C ALA A 377 2.65 23.75 5.89
N GLU A 378 2.83 24.89 6.56
CA GLU A 378 1.75 25.79 6.95
C GLU A 378 1.00 26.32 5.73
N ARG A 379 1.72 26.75 4.69
CA ARG A 379 1.11 27.19 3.43
C ARG A 379 0.24 26.12 2.79
N PHE A 380 0.78 24.90 2.65
CA PHE A 380 0.02 23.80 2.07
C PHE A 380 -1.26 23.51 2.87
N LEU A 381 -1.16 23.49 4.20
CA LEU A 381 -2.29 23.24 5.10
C LEU A 381 -3.33 24.36 5.06
N ALA A 382 -2.89 25.60 4.81
CA ALA A 382 -3.76 26.76 4.61
C ALA A 382 -4.38 26.83 3.19
N GLY A 383 -4.04 25.91 2.29
CA GLY A 383 -4.55 25.90 0.91
C GLY A 383 -3.83 26.86 -0.05
N HIS A 384 -2.66 27.38 0.35
CA HIS A 384 -1.79 28.20 -0.48
C HIS A 384 -0.88 27.30 -1.34
N TYR A 385 -1.31 27.06 -2.57
CA TYR A 385 -0.70 26.09 -3.50
C TYR A 385 0.18 26.72 -4.58
N GLU A 386 0.13 28.04 -4.71
CA GLU A 386 1.02 28.84 -5.53
C GLU A 386 2.48 28.63 -5.11
N ARG A 387 3.41 28.63 -6.08
CA ARG A 387 4.82 28.43 -5.73
C ARG A 387 5.39 29.70 -5.09
N PRO A 388 6.24 29.56 -4.05
CA PRO A 388 6.95 30.69 -3.47
C PRO A 388 7.74 31.46 -4.54
N GLY A 389 7.44 32.75 -4.71
CA GLY A 389 8.02 33.62 -5.73
C GLY A 389 7.16 33.86 -6.98
N GLU A 390 6.05 33.12 -7.17
CA GLU A 390 5.07 33.38 -8.24
C GLU A 390 3.98 34.40 -7.82
N GLU A 391 3.91 34.74 -6.52
CA GLU A 391 2.91 35.65 -5.91
C GLU A 391 2.93 37.09 -6.47
N GLU A 392 4.06 37.56 -6.98
CA GLU A 392 4.22 38.95 -7.45
C GLU A 392 3.69 39.20 -8.88
N HIS A 393 3.41 38.15 -9.65
CA HIS A 393 3.05 38.29 -11.06
C HIS A 393 1.54 38.43 -11.34
N GLU A 394 0.65 38.12 -10.38
CA GLU A 394 -0.81 38.24 -10.56
C GLU A 394 -1.39 39.60 -10.15
N LYS A 395 -0.58 40.54 -9.66
CA LYS A 395 -1.01 41.89 -9.25
C LYS A 395 -0.58 43.03 -10.18
N ARG A 396 -0.26 42.76 -11.44
CA ARG A 396 0.08 43.81 -12.43
C ARG A 396 -0.86 43.83 -13.62
#